data_AF-S7NSS1-F1
#
_entry.id   AF-S7NSS1-F1
#
_cell.length_a   1.000
_cell.length_b   1.000
_cell.length_c   1.000
_cell.angle_alpha   90.00
_cell.angle_beta   90.00
_cell.angle_gamma   90.00
#
_symmetry.space_group_name_H-M   'P 1'
#
loop_
_entity.id
_entity.type
_entity.pdbx_description
1 polymer ?
#
loop_
_entity_poly.entity_id
_entity_poly.type
_entity_poly.pdbx_seq_one_letter_code
_entity_poly.pdbx_strand_id
1 'polypeptide(L)' 'MNSHNFIGSLARDSSEYRTGPEYSGREEINLEGSLIIRNVTVKDQDIYVVEAVFRNSQRNREFGWLRVYRE' A
#
# COMPACT_ATOMS: atom_id res chain seq x y z
N MET A 1 -6.74 -6.94 -8.98
CA MET A 1 -5.75 -5.85 -9.16
C MET A 1 -5.01 -6.15 -10.45
N ASN A 2 -4.95 -5.19 -11.37
CA ASN A 2 -3.85 -5.23 -12.35
C ASN A 2 -2.56 -5.19 -11.53
N SER A 3 -1.69 -6.18 -11.68
CA SER A 3 -0.42 -6.27 -10.95
C SER A 3 0.47 -5.04 -11.17
N HIS A 4 0.21 -4.29 -12.24
CA HIS A 4 0.91 -3.07 -12.62
C HIS A 4 0.88 -1.98 -11.53
N ASN A 5 -0.19 -1.88 -10.73
CA ASN A 5 -0.35 -0.77 -9.75
C ASN A 5 -0.09 -1.21 -8.30
N PHE A 6 0.62 -2.32 -8.10
CA PHE A 6 0.86 -2.90 -6.79
C PHE A 6 2.12 -2.29 -6.16
N ILE A 7 1.96 -1.75 -4.95
CA ILE A 7 3.08 -1.19 -4.17
C ILE A 7 3.77 -2.30 -3.36
N GLY A 8 3.00 -3.07 -2.59
CA GLY A 8 3.55 -4.13 -1.76
C GLY A 8 2.52 -4.80 -0.86
N SER A 9 2.96 -5.89 -0.22
CA SER A 9 2.18 -6.64 0.76
C SER A 9 3.06 -7.10 1.91
N LEU A 10 2.41 -7.34 3.05
CA LEU A 10 3.05 -7.83 4.26
C LEU A 10 2.22 -8.96 4.84
N ALA A 11 2.84 -10.12 5.03
CA ALA A 11 2.21 -11.25 5.69
C ALA A 11 2.40 -11.12 7.21
N ARG A 12 1.32 -10.95 7.98
CA ARG A 12 1.39 -10.77 9.44
C ARG A 12 2.03 -11.94 10.17
N ASP A 13 1.76 -13.17 9.71
CA ASP A 13 2.23 -14.40 10.37
C ASP A 13 3.72 -14.67 10.19
N SER A 14 4.30 -14.28 9.04
CA SER A 14 5.71 -14.50 8.71
C SER A 14 6.55 -13.22 8.75
N SER A 15 5.89 -12.05 8.86
CA SER A 15 6.49 -10.74 8.60
C SER A 15 7.20 -10.65 7.24
N GLU A 16 6.77 -11.46 6.27
CA GLU A 16 7.34 -11.43 4.92
C GLU A 16 6.81 -10.21 4.18
N TYR A 17 7.73 -9.33 3.79
CA TYR A 17 7.46 -8.14 2.99
C TYR A 17 7.74 -8.42 1.51
N ARG A 18 6.80 -8.07 0.64
CA ARG A 18 6.93 -8.19 -0.82
C ARG A 18 6.64 -6.85 -1.47
N THR A 19 7.52 -6.41 -2.35
CA THR A 19 7.34 -5.19 -3.14
C THR A 19 6.69 -5.52 -4.48
N GLY A 20 6.05 -4.52 -5.06
CA GLY A 20 5.43 -4.59 -6.39
C GLY A 20 6.03 -3.61 -7.39
N PRO A 21 5.49 -3.56 -8.62
CA PRO A 21 5.99 -2.69 -9.68
C PRO A 21 5.95 -1.18 -9.35
N GLU A 22 5.02 -0.73 -8.52
CA GLU A 22 4.91 0.68 -8.10
C GLU A 22 5.72 1.00 -6.84
N TYR A 23 6.48 0.04 -6.31
CA TYR A 23 7.38 0.31 -5.20
C TYR A 23 8.53 1.23 -5.66
N SER A 24 8.52 2.47 -5.19
CA SER A 24 9.53 3.47 -5.52
C SER A 24 10.71 3.50 -4.54
N GLY A 25 10.65 2.70 -3.47
CA GLY A 25 11.61 2.75 -2.36
C GLY A 25 11.27 3.79 -1.30
N ARG A 26 10.14 4.49 -1.47
CA ARG A 26 9.65 5.50 -0.52
C ARG A 26 8.54 4.96 0.39
N GLU A 27 7.98 3.81 0.02
CA GLU A 27 6.87 3.17 0.67
C GLU A 27 7.34 2.20 1.76
N GLU A 28 6.61 2.14 2.88
CA GLU A 28 6.83 1.16 3.94
C GLU A 28 5.46 0.69 4.45
N ILE A 29 5.26 -0.63 4.51
CA ILE A 29 4.07 -1.23 5.10
C ILE A 29 4.45 -1.79 6.45
N ASN A 30 3.74 -1.35 7.49
CA ASN A 30 3.93 -1.86 8.84
C ASN A 30 3.00 -3.04 9.13
N LEU A 31 3.32 -3.83 10.16
CA LEU A 31 2.51 -4.99 10.59
C LEU A 31 1.07 -4.64 10.99
N GLU A 32 0.82 -3.40 11.41
CA GLU A 32 -0.52 -2.89 11.71
C GLU A 32 -1.31 -2.49 10.46
N GLY A 33 -0.74 -2.64 9.26
CA GLY A 33 -1.41 -2.40 7.98
C GLY A 33 -1.37 -0.95 7.49
N SER A 34 -0.62 -0.07 8.16
CA SER A 34 -0.41 1.30 7.67
C SER A 34 0.60 1.32 6.53
N LEU A 35 0.31 2.11 5.49
CA LEU A 35 1.26 2.49 4.44
C LEU A 35 1.85 3.87 4.76
N ILE A 36 3.17 3.95 4.86
CA ILE A 36 3.92 5.20 4.98
C ILE A 36 4.58 5.49 3.63
N ILE A 37 4.44 6.71 3.11
CA ILE A 37 5.13 7.18 1.91
C ILE A 37 6.01 8.37 2.31
N ARG A 38 7.32 8.26 2.11
CA ARG A 38 8.28 9.33 2.43
C ARG A 38 8.56 10.19 1.20
N ASN A 39 8.91 11.46 1.40
CA ASN A 39 9.22 12.40 0.31
C ASN A 39 8.10 12.44 -0.75
N VAL A 40 6.86 12.68 -0.29
CA VAL A 40 5.66 12.73 -1.12
C VAL A 40 5.73 13.88 -2.11
N THR A 41 5.33 13.63 -3.35
CA THR A 41 5.25 14.60 -4.45
C THR A 41 3.83 14.64 -5.00
N VAL A 42 3.50 15.67 -5.79
CA VAL A 42 2.17 15.76 -6.45
C VAL A 42 1.88 14.55 -7.36
N LYS A 43 2.91 13.81 -7.81
CA LYS A 43 2.72 12.58 -8.60
C LYS A 43 2.12 11.43 -7.79
N ASP A 44 2.22 11.49 -6.47
CA ASP A 44 1.66 10.48 -5.56
C ASP A 44 0.17 10.74 -5.27
N GLN A 45 -0.41 11.82 -5.78
CA GLN A 45 -1.84 12.08 -5.63
C GLN A 45 -2.65 11.06 -6.43
N ASP A 46 -3.27 10.11 -5.72
CA ASP A 46 -4.19 9.13 -6.30
C ASP A 46 -5.09 8.51 -5.21
N ILE A 47 -5.92 7.55 -5.60
CA ILE A 47 -6.69 6.68 -4.72
C ILE A 47 -5.84 5.47 -4.35
N TYR A 48 -5.58 5.32 -3.05
CA TYR A 48 -4.90 4.15 -2.49
C TYR A 48 -5.93 3.15 -1.99
N VAL A 49 -5.69 1.87 -2.24
CA VAL A 49 -6.56 0.77 -1.83
C VAL A 49 -5.78 -0.17 -0.93
N VAL A 50 -6.34 -0.49 0.23
CA VAL A 50 -5.84 -1.53 1.14
C VAL A 50 -6.74 -2.75 1.01
N GLU A 51 -6.14 -3.92 0.74
CA GLU A 51 -6.83 -5.21 0.75
C GLU A 51 -6.27 -6.09 1.87
N ALA A 52 -7.08 -6.35 2.89
CA ALA A 52 -6.77 -7.30 3.95
C ALA A 52 -7.31 -8.68 3.58
N VAL A 53 -6.44 -9.69 3.58
CA VAL A 53 -6.81 -11.10 3.32
C VAL A 53 -6.67 -11.90 4.61
N PHE A 54 -7.79 -12.43 5.10
CA PHE A 54 -7.85 -13.22 6.32
C PHE A 54 -7.62 -14.71 6.03
N ARG A 55 -7.24 -15.49 7.05
CA ARG A 55 -6.96 -16.93 6.91
C ARG A 55 -8.13 -17.76 6.39
N ASN A 56 -9.36 -17.32 6.65
CA ASN A 56 -10.59 -17.93 6.11
C ASN A 56 -10.88 -17.52 4.66
N SER A 57 -9.92 -16.92 3.96
CA SER A 57 -10.04 -16.34 2.61
C SER A 57 -10.99 -15.14 2.50
N GLN A 58 -11.52 -14.64 3.61
CA GLN A 58 -12.29 -13.39 3.61
C GLN A 58 -11.37 -12.24 3.19
N ARG A 59 -11.93 -11.29 2.46
CA ARG A 59 -11.23 -10.08 2.02
C ARG A 59 -12.00 -8.86 2.43
N ASN A 60 -11.32 -7.92 3.07
CA ASN A 60 -11.85 -6.58 3.29
C ASN A 60 -11.03 -5.61 2.46
N ARG A 61 -11.72 -4.67 1.81
CA ARG A 61 -11.11 -3.69 0.94
C ARG A 61 -11.59 -2.30 1.33
N GLU A 62 -10.65 -1.43 1.60
CA GLU A 62 -10.89 -0.03 1.93
C GLU A 62 -10.04 0.85 1.03
N PHE A 63 -10.45 2.11 0.84
CA PHE A 63 -9.71 3.05 0.02
C PHE A 63 -9.66 4.44 0.65
N GLY A 64 -8.64 5.21 0.28
CA GLY A 64 -8.46 6.59 0.71
C GLY A 64 -7.85 7.43 -0.40
N TRP A 65 -8.25 8.70 -0.47
CA TRP A 65 -7.70 9.63 -1.43
C TRP A 65 -6.52 10.38 -0.82
N LEU A 66 -5.34 10.24 -1.41
CA LEU A 66 -4.19 11.07 -1.04
C LEU A 66 -4.24 12.35 -1.88
N ARG A 67 -4.37 13.51 -1.23
CA ARG A 67 -4.24 14.81 -1.90
C ARG A 67 -2.92 15.44 -1.50
N VAL A 68 -2.17 15.91 -2.48
CA VAL A 68 -0.84 16.50 -2.26
C VAL A 68 -0.83 17.88 -2.89
N TYR A 69 -0.54 18.88 -2.08
CA TYR A 69 -0.40 20.26 -2.52
C TYR A 69 1.08 20.62 -2.60
N ARG A 70 1.43 21.48 -3.54
CA ARG A 70 2.74 22.14 -3.47
C ARG A 70 2.67 23.19 -2.37
N GLU A 71 3.79 23.35 -1.67
CA GLU A 71 4.02 24.54 -0.86
C GLU A 71 4.01 25.81 -1.73
#